data_AF-A0A2V6QEH9-F1
#
_entry.id   AF-A0A2V6QEH9-F1
#
_cell.length_a   1.000
_cell.length_b   1.000
_cell.length_c   1.000
_cell.angle_alpha   90.00
_cell.angle_beta   90.00
_cell.angle_gamma   90.00
#
_symmetry.space_group_name_H-M   'P 1'
#
loop_
_entity.id
_entity.type
_entity.pdbx_description
1 polymer ?
#
loop_
_entity_poly.entity_id
_entity_poly.type
_entity_poly.pdbx_seq_one_letter_code
_entity_poly.pdbx_strand_id
1 'polypeptide(L)'
;MLCRRHHRAVHEDGYQVERLPDGELQFRRPDGRLFPDVPPRAPVPPDPAERLRAQNEAEDLHIHPRVAIPDWSGERLDLGWAIDVLHPLAASNS
;
A
#
# COMPACT_ATOMS: atom_id res chain seq x y z
N MET A 1 -1.60 -1.35 25.85
CA MET A 1 -0.21 -1.20 25.34
C MET A 1 -0.29 -1.06 23.83
N LEU A 2 0.31 -0.03 23.22
CA LEU A 2 0.33 0.12 21.76
C LEU A 2 1.56 -0.60 21.17
N CYS A 3 1.56 -0.87 19.86
CA CYS A 3 2.74 -1.44 19.21
C CYS A 3 3.83 -0.37 18.97
N ARG A 4 5.05 -0.78 18.60
CA ARG A 4 6.19 0.13 18.36
C ARG A 4 5.84 1.30 17.42
N ARG A 5 5.17 1.02 16.29
CA ARG A 5 4.75 2.05 15.33
C ARG A 5 3.82 3.08 15.97
N HIS A 6 2.84 2.62 16.75
CA HIS A 6 1.85 3.48 17.38
C HIS A 6 2.39 4.24 18.59
N HIS A 7 3.30 3.65 19.38
CA HIS A 7 3.99 4.39 20.44
C HIS A 7 4.84 5.53 19.88
N ARG A 8 5.55 5.30 18.77
CA ARG A 8 6.29 6.35 18.07
C ARG A 8 5.37 7.45 17.58
N ALA A 9 4.27 7.09 16.92
CA ALA A 9 3.31 8.07 16.42
C ALA A 9 2.80 9.01 17.52
N VAL A 10 2.51 8.47 18.70
CA VAL A 10 2.03 9.27 19.84
C VAL A 10 3.12 10.15 20.46
N HIS A 11 4.33 9.63 20.65
CA HIS A 11 5.38 10.36 21.36
C HIS A 11 6.20 11.31 20.47
N GLU A 12 6.44 10.92 19.22
CA GLU A 12 7.34 11.64 18.31
C GLU A 12 6.58 12.38 17.22
N ASP A 13 5.50 11.79 16.69
CA ASP A 13 4.80 12.36 15.53
C ASP A 13 3.59 13.23 15.93
N GLY A 14 3.32 13.43 17.22
CA GLY A 14 2.32 14.36 17.74
C GLY A 14 0.88 13.84 17.75
N TYR A 15 0.66 12.54 17.57
CA TYR A 15 -0.66 11.93 17.70
C TYR A 15 -1.08 11.86 19.17
N GLN A 16 -2.37 11.94 19.44
CA GLN A 16 -2.90 11.89 20.82
C GLN A 16 -3.91 10.76 20.95
N VAL A 17 -3.94 10.16 22.14
CA VAL A 17 -4.93 9.15 22.54
C VAL A 17 -5.47 9.57 23.90
N GLU A 18 -6.79 9.74 23.98
CA GLU A 18 -7.51 10.07 25.22
C GLU A 18 -8.50 8.95 25.52
N ARG A 19 -8.64 8.61 26.80
CA ARG A 19 -9.70 7.71 27.26
C ARG A 19 -10.86 8.54 27.80
N LEU A 20 -12.01 8.42 27.18
CA LEU A 20 -13.22 9.16 27.54
C LEU A 20 -13.87 8.60 28.81
N PRO A 21 -14.81 9.34 29.46
CA PRO A 21 -15.48 8.90 30.69
C PRO A 21 -16.28 7.60 30.55
N ASP A 22 -16.79 7.32 29.36
CA ASP A 22 -17.49 6.07 29.00
C ASP A 22 -16.52 4.89 28.78
N GLY A 23 -15.21 5.17 28.74
CA GLY A 23 -14.14 4.19 28.55
C GLY A 23 -13.70 4.02 27.10
N GLU A 24 -14.33 4.71 26.15
CA GLU A 24 -13.94 4.72 24.74
C GLU A 24 -12.60 5.43 24.53
N LEU A 25 -11.90 5.08 23.45
CA LEU A 25 -10.65 5.73 23.08
C LEU A 25 -10.88 6.74 21.95
N GLN A 26 -10.44 7.97 22.19
CA GLN A 26 -10.45 9.03 21.20
C GLN A 26 -9.03 9.26 20.66
N PHE A 27 -8.89 9.17 19.34
CA PHE A 27 -7.62 9.38 18.65
C PHE A 27 -7.62 10.73 17.94
N ARG A 28 -6.56 11.51 18.10
CA ARG A 28 -6.35 12.78 17.39
C ARG A 28 -5.08 12.76 16.57
N ARG A 29 -5.17 13.36 15.40
CA ARG A 29 -4.06 13.64 14.51
C ARG A 29 -3.17 14.76 15.08
N PRO A 30 -1.95 14.94 14.56
CA PRO A 30 -1.06 16.02 14.98
C PRO A 30 -1.63 17.42 14.74
N ASP A 31 -2.57 17.56 13.79
CA ASP A 31 -3.31 18.80 13.52
C ASP A 31 -4.51 19.01 14.48
N GLY A 32 -4.65 18.18 15.50
CA GLY A 32 -5.73 18.22 16.51
C GLY A 32 -7.07 17.64 16.03
N ARG A 33 -7.21 17.30 14.74
CA ARG A 33 -8.44 16.71 14.20
C ARG A 33 -8.63 15.31 14.73
N LEU A 34 -9.88 14.96 15.01
CA LEU A 34 -10.24 13.59 15.36
C LEU A 34 -9.96 12.65 14.19
N PHE A 35 -9.43 11.48 14.50
CA PHE A 35 -9.49 10.37 13.57
C PHE A 35 -10.96 9.98 13.38
N PRO A 36 -11.44 9.87 12.13
CA PRO A 36 -12.77 9.37 11.90
C PRO A 36 -12.81 7.87 12.20
N ASP A 37 -13.89 7.40 12.82
CA ASP A 37 -14.11 5.97 13.09
C ASP A 37 -14.07 5.14 11.80
N VAL A 38 -14.54 5.74 10.70
CA VAL A 38 -14.46 5.20 9.35
C VAL A 38 -13.91 6.27 8.42
N PRO A 39 -12.82 6.02 7.67
CA PRO A 39 -12.33 6.98 6.69
C PRO A 39 -13.44 7.25 5.66
N PRO A 40 -13.59 8.51 5.20
CA PRO A 40 -14.60 8.82 4.20
C PRO A 40 -14.34 8.00 2.94
N ARG A 41 -15.41 7.48 2.34
CA ARG A 41 -15.30 6.78 1.06
C ARG A 41 -14.76 7.77 0.02
N ALA A 42 -13.70 7.37 -0.69
CA ALA A 42 -13.20 8.17 -1.80
C ALA A 42 -14.31 8.38 -2.85
N PRO A 43 -14.44 9.56 -3.45
CA PRO A 43 -15.38 9.79 -4.55
C PRO A 43 -15.12 8.79 -5.66
N VAL A 44 -16.14 8.02 -6.04
CA VAL A 44 -16.08 7.15 -7.20
C VAL A 44 -16.59 7.96 -8.38
N PRO A 45 -15.80 8.13 -9.45
CA PRO A 45 -16.25 8.86 -10.62
C PRO A 45 -17.43 8.14 -11.29
N PRO A 46 -18.23 8.86 -12.09
CA PRO A 46 -19.17 8.22 -13.02
C PRO A 46 -18.42 7.20 -13.89
N ASP A 47 -19.09 6.08 -14.16
CA ASP A 47 -18.62 5.02 -15.05
C ASP A 47 -17.19 4.55 -14.74
N PRO A 48 -16.91 4.13 -13.48
CA PRO A 48 -15.55 3.85 -13.03
C PRO A 48 -14.88 2.74 -13.84
N ALA A 49 -15.66 1.77 -14.34
CA ALA A 49 -15.16 0.70 -15.20
C ALA A 49 -14.69 1.23 -16.57
N GLU A 50 -15.39 2.19 -17.16
CA GLU A 50 -15.00 2.80 -18.44
C GLU A 50 -13.76 3.65 -18.27
N ARG A 51 -13.70 4.44 -17.20
CA ARG A 51 -12.50 5.22 -16.87
C ARG A 51 -11.27 4.35 -16.65
N LEU A 52 -11.41 3.24 -15.92
CA LEU A 52 -10.33 2.27 -15.72
C LEU A 52 -9.89 1.65 -17.05
N ARG A 53 -10.84 1.30 -17.94
CA ARG A 53 -10.51 0.78 -19.28
C ARG A 53 -9.75 1.80 -20.12
N ALA A 54 -10.22 3.05 -20.19
CA ALA A 54 -9.55 4.12 -20.93
C ALA A 54 -8.16 4.42 -20.38
N GLN A 55 -7.97 4.36 -19.05
CA GLN A 55 -6.66 4.51 -18.44
C GLN A 55 -5.73 3.36 -18.82
N ASN A 56 -6.21 2.12 -18.74
CA ASN A 56 -5.42 0.96 -19.16
C ASN A 56 -5.01 1.07 -20.64
N GLU A 57 -5.93 1.47 -21.52
CA GLU A 57 -5.63 1.71 -22.95
C GLU A 57 -4.58 2.80 -23.15
N ALA A 58 -4.67 3.92 -22.41
CA ALA A 58 -3.69 5.00 -22.48
C ALA A 58 -2.30 4.60 -21.97
N GLU A 59 -2.25 3.63 -21.04
CA GLU A 59 -1.02 3.08 -20.46
C GLU A 59 -0.53 1.80 -21.19
N ASP A 60 -1.18 1.41 -22.30
CA ASP A 60 -0.91 0.18 -23.06
C ASP A 60 -1.00 -1.12 -22.21
N LEU A 61 -1.81 -1.07 -21.15
CA LEU A 61 -2.06 -2.18 -20.23
C LEU A 61 -3.11 -3.13 -20.81
N HIS A 62 -2.63 -4.23 -21.36
CA HIS A 62 -3.45 -5.30 -21.93
C HIS A 62 -4.02 -6.23 -20.83
N ILE A 63 -4.98 -5.75 -20.05
CA ILE A 63 -5.62 -6.53 -18.97
C ILE A 63 -6.62 -7.54 -19.55
N HIS A 64 -6.23 -8.82 -19.59
CA HIS A 64 -7.09 -9.95 -19.99
C HIS A 64 -7.24 -10.96 -18.83
N PRO A 65 -8.19 -11.93 -18.88
CA PRO A 65 -8.46 -12.84 -17.76
C PRO A 65 -7.28 -13.69 -17.28
N ARG A 66 -6.21 -13.78 -18.07
CA ARG A 66 -5.00 -14.55 -17.76
C ARG A 66 -3.81 -13.67 -17.37
N VAL A 67 -3.96 -12.34 -17.31
CA VAL A 67 -2.84 -11.42 -17.06
C VAL A 67 -2.15 -11.67 -15.70
N ALA A 68 -2.90 -12.19 -14.73
CA ALA A 68 -2.37 -12.56 -13.42
C ALA A 68 -1.81 -14.00 -13.37
N ILE A 69 -1.91 -14.76 -14.47
CA ILE A 69 -1.32 -16.10 -14.57
C ILE A 69 0.14 -15.90 -14.98
N PRO A 70 1.11 -16.29 -14.13
CA PRO A 70 2.51 -16.17 -14.50
C PRO A 70 2.85 -17.18 -15.59
N ASP A 71 3.88 -16.88 -16.38
CA ASP A 71 4.49 -17.86 -17.29
C ASP A 71 5.31 -18.94 -16.54
N TRP A 72 5.41 -18.82 -15.22
CA TRP A 72 6.11 -19.76 -14.35
C TRP A 72 5.46 -21.14 -14.37
N SER A 73 6.27 -22.17 -14.67
CA SER A 73 5.80 -23.55 -14.82
C SER A 73 5.95 -24.41 -13.56
N GLY A 74 6.39 -23.81 -12.44
CA GLY A 74 6.56 -24.45 -11.14
C GLY A 74 7.99 -24.90 -10.84
N GLU A 75 8.95 -24.57 -11.69
CA GLU A 75 10.37 -24.83 -11.45
C GLU A 75 10.91 -24.07 -10.23
N ARG A 76 11.93 -24.61 -9.57
CA ARG A 76 12.57 -23.91 -8.45
C ARG A 76 13.30 -22.67 -8.97
N LEU A 77 13.13 -21.55 -8.27
CA LEU A 77 13.93 -20.34 -8.49
C LEU A 77 15.42 -20.65 -8.28
N ASP A 78 16.23 -20.42 -9.30
CA ASP A 78 17.68 -20.35 -9.16
C ASP A 78 18.06 -18.98 -8.60
N LEU A 79 18.22 -18.92 -7.29
CA LEU A 79 18.54 -17.68 -6.59
C LEU A 79 19.94 -17.16 -6.95
N GLY A 80 20.89 -18.04 -7.25
CA GLY A 80 22.25 -17.65 -7.63
C GLY A 80 22.24 -16.92 -8.96
N TRP A 81 21.64 -17.54 -9.99
CA TRP A 81 21.48 -16.91 -11.30
C TRP A 81 20.69 -15.59 -11.22
N ALA A 82 19.59 -15.56 -10.46
CA ALA A 82 18.76 -14.36 -10.33
C ALA A 82 19.54 -13.18 -9.72
N ILE A 83 20.40 -13.43 -8.72
CA ILE A 83 21.29 -12.40 -8.16
C ILE A 83 22.31 -11.97 -9.22
N ASP A 84 22.94 -12.91 -9.90
CA ASP A 84 23.98 -12.61 -10.89
C ASP A 84 23.46 -11.76 -12.06
N VAL A 85 22.17 -11.85 -12.44
CA VAL A 85 21.64 -11.11 -13.61
C VAL A 85 20.76 -9.91 -13.26
N LEU A 86 20.08 -9.91 -12.10
CA LEU A 86 19.15 -8.84 -11.70
C LEU A 86 19.73 -7.90 -10.64
N HIS A 87 20.82 -8.28 -9.96
CA HIS A 87 21.39 -7.42 -8.93
C HIS A 87 22.04 -6.18 -9.59
N PRO A 88 21.74 -4.95 -9.14
CA PRO A 88 22.28 -3.72 -9.75
C PRO A 88 23.81 -3.68 -9.83
N LEU A 89 24.50 -4.35 -8.90
CA LEU A 89 25.96 -4.44 -8.91
C LEU A 89 26.51 -5.38 -9.99
N ALA A 90 25.69 -6.26 -10.58
CA ALA A 90 26.09 -7.11 -11.69
C ALA A 90 26.25 -6.32 -13.00
N ALA A 91 25.43 -5.28 -13.19
CA ALA A 91 25.49 -4.39 -14.37
C ALA A 91 26.73 -3.46 -14.37
N SER A 92 27.34 -3.22 -13.21
CA SER A 92 28.51 -2.34 -13.05
C SER A 92 29.86 -3.02 -13.33
N ASN A 93 29.87 -4.28 -13.77
CA ASN A 93 31.07 -5.07 -14.03
C ASN A 93 31.27 -5.41 -15.52
N SER A 94 30.56 -4.72 -16.43
CA SER A 94 30.74 -4.83 -17.90
C SER A 94 31.46 -3.62 -18.48
#